data_AF-A0A498AUM0-F1
#
_entry.id   AF-A0A498AUM0-F1
#
_cell.length_a   1.000
_cell.length_b   1.000
_cell.length_c   1.000
_cell.angle_alpha   90.00
_cell.angle_beta   90.00
_cell.angle_gamma   90.00
#
_symmetry.space_group_name_H-M   'P 1'
#
loop_
_entity.id
_entity.type
_entity.pdbx_description
1 polymer ?
#
loop_
_entity_poly.entity_id
_entity_poly.type
_entity_poly.pdbx_seq_one_letter_code
_entity_poly.pdbx_strand_id
1 'polypeptide(L)'
;MVHDRLAHIRDWPEHGVANALLVEGLATRVTAELDPRRPDDEYLWMGATHRRWLADCRRRWPEILDRIAADVDATDLDRYAAWFLMRDSAHRGDLPRRCGYLVGLEVVRLLGERHPLHEIASWDLDRGLDEVRRGLHALRAAA
;
A
#
# COMPACT_ATOMS: atom_id res chain seq x y z
N MET A 1 15.51 14.89 -14.55
CA MET A 1 15.14 14.38 -13.21
C MET A 1 15.59 12.93 -13.09
N VAL A 2 16.29 12.57 -12.02
CA VAL A 2 16.95 11.26 -11.86
C VAL A 2 15.95 10.11 -11.61
N HIS A 3 14.75 10.42 -11.09
CA HIS A 3 13.69 9.44 -10.92
C HIS A 3 13.19 8.83 -12.23
N ASP A 4 13.25 9.57 -13.35
CA ASP A 4 12.69 9.14 -14.63
C ASP A 4 13.49 8.06 -15.38
N ARG A 5 14.77 7.85 -15.01
CA ARG A 5 15.65 6.88 -15.70
C ARG A 5 15.93 5.62 -14.88
N LEU A 6 15.73 5.68 -13.57
CA LEU A 6 15.96 4.55 -12.65
C LEU A 6 14.65 3.93 -12.17
N ALA A 7 13.56 4.69 -12.17
CA ALA A 7 12.26 4.15 -11.82
C ALA A 7 11.58 3.70 -13.11
N HIS A 8 11.47 2.39 -13.31
CA HIS A 8 10.66 1.77 -14.36
C HIS A 8 9.14 2.06 -14.21
N ILE A 9 8.77 3.12 -13.47
CA ILE A 9 7.41 3.50 -13.06
C ILE A 9 6.61 4.11 -14.22
N ARG A 10 7.26 4.61 -15.28
CA ARG A 10 6.56 5.29 -16.39
C ARG A 10 5.55 4.40 -17.12
N ASP A 11 5.77 3.09 -17.10
CA ASP A 11 4.88 2.11 -17.74
C ASP A 11 3.83 1.54 -16.78
N TRP A 12 3.77 2.05 -15.55
CA TRP A 12 2.87 1.53 -14.52
C TRP A 12 1.45 2.07 -14.71
N PRO A 13 0.41 1.27 -14.48
CA PRO A 13 -0.96 1.74 -14.56
C PRO A 13 -1.21 2.86 -13.55
N GLU A 14 -1.71 4.01 -14.02
CA GLU A 14 -1.99 5.18 -13.18
C GLU A 14 -2.91 4.84 -11.99
N HIS A 15 -3.82 3.89 -12.18
CA HIS A 15 -4.80 3.46 -11.18
C HIS A 15 -4.69 1.97 -10.84
N GLY A 16 -3.52 1.37 -10.96
CA GLY A 16 -3.35 -0.01 -10.51
C GLY A 16 -3.28 -0.13 -8.99
N VAL A 17 -4.01 -1.10 -8.44
CA VAL A 17 -4.07 -1.31 -6.99
C VAL A 17 -2.73 -1.82 -6.47
N ALA A 18 -2.15 -2.84 -7.11
CA ALA A 18 -0.88 -3.40 -6.69
C ALA A 18 0.29 -2.40 -6.76
N ASN A 19 0.40 -1.60 -7.82
CA ASN A 19 1.46 -0.59 -7.87
C ASN A 19 1.25 0.52 -6.85
N ALA A 20 0.01 0.93 -6.59
CA ALA A 20 -0.29 1.90 -5.54
C ALA A 20 0.10 1.37 -4.15
N LEU A 21 -0.18 0.10 -3.85
CA LEU A 21 0.28 -0.55 -2.61
C LEU A 21 1.81 -0.46 -2.46
N LEU A 22 2.54 -0.76 -3.53
CA LEU A 22 4.00 -0.74 -3.51
C LEU A 22 4.56 0.68 -3.35
N VAL A 23 4.10 1.63 -4.16
CA VAL A 23 4.60 3.02 -4.15
C VAL A 23 4.28 3.71 -2.82
N GLU A 24 3.04 3.61 -2.35
CA GLU A 24 2.62 4.28 -1.12
C GLU A 24 3.25 3.63 0.12
N GLY A 25 3.38 2.30 0.12
CA GLY A 25 4.11 1.57 1.16
C GLY A 25 5.57 1.99 1.23
N LEU A 26 6.24 2.08 0.08
CA LEU A 26 7.64 2.49 -0.02
C LEU A 26 7.83 3.95 0.40
N ALA A 27 6.98 4.86 -0.07
CA ALA A 27 7.03 6.27 0.31
C ALA A 27 6.88 6.46 1.82
N THR A 28 5.95 5.74 2.44
CA THR A 28 5.76 5.75 3.89
C THR A 28 6.98 5.19 4.61
N ARG A 29 7.48 4.03 4.18
CA ARG A 29 8.60 3.36 4.83
C ARG A 29 9.91 4.15 4.74
N VAL A 30 10.21 4.72 3.58
CA VAL A 30 11.37 5.61 3.38
C VAL A 30 11.24 6.86 4.25
N THR A 31 10.04 7.44 4.33
CA THR A 31 9.79 8.62 5.18
C THR A 31 10.05 8.31 6.66
N ALA A 32 9.61 7.14 7.14
CA ALA A 32 9.87 6.70 8.51
C ALA A 32 11.37 6.45 8.80
N GLU A 33 12.13 5.95 7.82
CA GLU A 33 13.60 5.81 7.96
C GLU A 33 14.31 7.17 8.01
N LEU A 34 13.79 8.18 7.31
CA LEU A 34 14.34 9.54 7.30
C LEU A 34 13.95 10.38 8.53
N ASP A 35 12.80 10.11 9.14
CA ASP A 35 12.31 10.79 10.35
C ASP A 35 11.86 9.78 11.43
N PRO A 36 12.79 9.13 12.15
CA PRO A 36 12.46 8.06 13.09
C PRO A 36 11.80 8.55 14.39
N ARG A 37 11.51 9.85 14.50
CA ARG A 37 10.91 10.46 15.71
C ARG A 37 9.42 10.12 15.85
N ARG A 38 8.80 9.55 14.81
CA ARG A 38 7.39 9.17 14.78
C ARG A 38 7.25 7.74 14.28
N PRO A 39 6.25 6.98 14.78
CA PRO A 39 5.98 5.65 14.27
C PRO A 39 5.40 5.73 12.85
N ASP A 40 5.75 4.76 12.00
CA ASP A 40 5.50 4.84 10.54
C ASP A 40 4.02 5.03 10.20
N ASP A 41 3.11 4.48 11.03
CA ASP A 41 1.68 4.61 10.83
C ASP A 41 1.20 6.06 10.91
N GLU A 42 1.88 6.92 11.67
CA GLU A 42 1.54 8.35 11.79
C GLU A 42 1.77 9.12 10.47
N TYR A 43 2.53 8.55 9.53
CA TYR A 43 2.68 9.10 8.18
C TYR A 43 1.58 8.67 7.20
N LEU A 44 0.78 7.64 7.54
CA LEU A 44 -0.33 7.17 6.69
C LEU A 44 -1.53 8.13 6.72
N TRP A 45 -1.76 8.74 7.88
CA TRP A 45 -2.88 9.66 8.09
C TRP A 45 -2.49 10.81 9.01
N MET A 46 -2.56 12.03 8.49
CA MET A 46 -2.22 13.22 9.26
C MET A 46 -3.38 13.66 10.15
N GLY A 47 -3.10 13.89 11.44
CA GLY A 47 -4.00 14.58 12.37
C GLY A 47 -4.57 13.71 13.50
N ALA A 48 -5.37 14.35 14.36
CA ALA A 48 -5.82 13.80 15.64
C ALA A 48 -6.68 12.52 15.53
N THR A 49 -7.23 12.22 14.36
CA THR A 49 -8.08 11.05 14.12
C THR A 49 -7.32 9.80 13.68
N HIS A 50 -6.01 9.90 13.42
CA HIS A 50 -5.16 8.79 12.95
C HIS A 50 -5.32 7.53 13.80
N ARG A 51 -5.22 7.65 15.12
CA ARG A 51 -5.30 6.50 16.04
C ARG A 51 -6.62 5.75 15.92
N ARG A 52 -7.73 6.47 15.75
CA ARG A 52 -9.06 5.85 15.56
C ARG A 52 -9.13 5.15 14.21
N TRP A 53 -8.67 5.80 13.15
CA TRP A 53 -8.61 5.21 11.82
C TRP A 53 -7.78 3.91 11.82
N LEU A 54 -6.59 3.93 12.44
CA LEU A 54 -5.75 2.74 12.55
C LEU A 54 -6.43 1.62 13.34
N ALA A 55 -7.08 1.95 14.45
CA ALA A 55 -7.83 0.98 15.24
C ALA A 55 -8.99 0.37 14.43
N ASP A 56 -9.68 1.18 13.61
CA ASP A 56 -10.74 0.71 12.72
C ASP A 56 -10.20 -0.21 11.63
N CYS A 57 -9.06 0.13 11.02
CA CYS A 57 -8.37 -0.72 10.05
C CYS A 57 -7.95 -2.06 10.69
N ARG A 58 -7.28 -2.03 11.84
CA ARG A 58 -6.83 -3.24 12.55
C ARG A 58 -7.98 -4.17 12.93
N ARG A 59 -9.12 -3.59 13.36
CA ARG A 59 -10.32 -4.38 13.71
C ARG A 59 -10.93 -5.09 12.50
N ARG A 60 -10.83 -4.50 11.30
CA ARG A 60 -11.38 -5.05 10.06
C ARG A 60 -10.29 -5.66 9.17
N TRP A 61 -9.11 -5.96 9.73
CA TRP A 61 -7.92 -6.30 8.96
C TRP A 61 -8.09 -7.52 8.04
N PRO A 62 -8.64 -8.67 8.50
CA PRO A 62 -8.86 -9.81 7.62
C PRO A 62 -9.75 -9.46 6.41
N GLU A 63 -10.84 -8.72 6.64
CA GLU A 63 -11.75 -8.31 5.56
C GLU A 63 -11.11 -7.33 4.58
N ILE A 64 -10.31 -6.37 5.08
CA ILE A 64 -9.56 -5.44 4.23
C ILE A 64 -8.62 -6.23 3.33
N LEU A 65 -7.86 -7.17 3.89
CA LEU A 65 -6.91 -7.98 3.13
C LEU A 65 -7.60 -8.88 2.09
N ASP A 66 -8.72 -9.52 2.45
CA ASP A 66 -9.47 -10.37 1.51
C ASP A 66 -9.99 -9.56 0.32
N ARG A 67 -10.56 -8.39 0.59
CA ARG A 67 -11.19 -7.57 -0.45
C ARG A 67 -10.17 -6.87 -1.33
N ILE A 68 -9.09 -6.34 -0.76
CA ILE A 68 -8.04 -5.71 -1.57
C ILE A 68 -7.25 -6.74 -2.38
N ALA A 69 -7.10 -7.97 -1.87
CA ALA A 69 -6.50 -9.07 -2.64
C ALA A 69 -7.37 -9.47 -3.85
N ALA A 70 -8.70 -9.38 -3.75
CA ALA A 70 -9.60 -9.60 -4.88
C ALA A 70 -9.47 -8.51 -5.97
N ASP A 71 -9.07 -7.30 -5.58
CA ASP A 71 -8.87 -6.15 -6.47
C ASP A 71 -7.40 -5.92 -6.85
N VAL A 72 -6.46 -6.78 -6.43
CA VAL A 72 -5.00 -6.51 -6.53
C VAL A 72 -4.54 -6.22 -7.96
N ASP A 73 -5.13 -6.91 -8.94
CA ASP A 73 -4.80 -6.79 -10.36
C ASP A 73 -5.63 -5.72 -11.09
N ALA A 74 -6.52 -5.03 -10.37
CA ALA A 74 -7.34 -4.00 -10.96
C ALA A 74 -6.52 -2.75 -11.32
N THR A 75 -6.86 -2.16 -12.45
CA THR A 75 -6.23 -0.95 -13.00
C THR A 75 -7.21 0.18 -13.28
N ASP A 76 -8.47 0.03 -12.85
CA ASP A 76 -9.51 1.04 -13.00
C ASP A 76 -9.58 1.99 -11.79
N LEU A 77 -10.03 3.22 -12.06
CA LEU A 77 -10.13 4.29 -11.09
C LEU A 77 -11.10 3.97 -9.94
N ASP A 78 -12.13 3.17 -10.15
CA ASP A 78 -13.17 2.93 -9.13
C ASP A 78 -12.70 1.97 -8.05
N ARG A 79 -11.96 0.93 -8.43
CA ARG A 79 -11.25 0.04 -7.50
C ARG A 79 -10.07 0.74 -6.84
N TYR A 80 -9.25 1.48 -7.59
CA TYR A 80 -8.19 2.30 -7.00
C TYR A 80 -8.75 3.24 -5.92
N ALA A 81 -9.84 3.94 -6.23
CA ALA A 81 -10.46 4.89 -5.31
C ALA A 81 -11.00 4.24 -4.04
N ALA A 82 -11.46 3.00 -4.10
CA ALA A 82 -11.93 2.25 -2.95
C ALA A 82 -10.84 2.14 -1.87
N TRP A 83 -9.58 2.08 -2.28
CA TRP A 83 -8.45 1.78 -1.40
C TRP A 83 -7.61 3.00 -1.04
N PHE A 84 -7.51 4.00 -1.92
CA PHE A 84 -6.54 5.10 -1.77
C PHE A 84 -7.14 6.51 -1.70
N LEU A 85 -8.41 6.69 -2.06
CA LEU A 85 -9.03 8.03 -2.10
C LEU A 85 -10.04 8.26 -0.97
N MET A 86 -10.36 9.53 -0.72
CA MET A 86 -11.39 9.95 0.24
C MET A 86 -12.81 9.91 -0.31
N ARG A 87 -12.99 9.62 -1.61
CA ARG A 87 -14.30 9.58 -2.25
C ARG A 87 -15.04 8.28 -1.96
N ASP A 88 -16.35 8.27 -2.14
CA ASP A 88 -17.14 7.05 -2.05
C ASP A 88 -16.88 6.13 -3.24
N SER A 89 -16.93 4.82 -2.98
CA SER A 89 -16.82 3.77 -3.98
C SER A 89 -17.67 2.59 -3.51
N ALA A 90 -18.47 2.04 -4.41
CA ALA A 90 -19.27 0.85 -4.14
C ALA A 90 -18.41 -0.36 -3.76
N HIS A 91 -17.15 -0.39 -4.23
CA HIS A 91 -16.21 -1.49 -4.00
C HIS A 91 -15.62 -1.51 -2.58
N ARG A 92 -15.64 -0.39 -1.84
CA ARG A 92 -15.16 -0.30 -0.44
C ARG A 92 -16.24 -0.64 0.58
N GLY A 93 -17.50 -0.30 0.28
CA GLY A 93 -18.57 -0.37 1.28
C GLY A 93 -18.26 0.51 2.51
N ASP A 94 -18.36 -0.08 3.70
CA ASP A 94 -18.16 0.60 4.99
C ASP A 94 -16.72 0.57 5.53
N LEU A 95 -15.79 -0.09 4.83
CA LEU A 95 -14.40 -0.18 5.27
C LEU A 95 -13.75 1.21 5.44
N PRO A 96 -12.76 1.38 6.33
CA PRO A 96 -12.09 2.67 6.51
C PRO A 96 -11.56 3.24 5.18
N ARG A 97 -11.78 4.54 4.95
CA ARG A 97 -11.23 5.22 3.76
C ARG A 97 -9.72 5.13 3.78
N ARG A 98 -9.11 5.04 2.59
CA ARG A 98 -7.65 5.03 2.43
C ARG A 98 -6.96 3.86 3.17
N CYS A 99 -7.66 2.78 3.49
CA CYS A 99 -7.05 1.63 4.18
C CYS A 99 -5.97 0.91 3.35
N GLY A 100 -5.92 1.12 2.03
CA GLY A 100 -4.84 0.64 1.17
C GLY A 100 -3.46 1.16 1.57
N TYR A 101 -3.37 2.32 2.22
CA TYR A 101 -2.11 2.85 2.76
C TYR A 101 -1.52 1.96 3.85
N LEU A 102 -2.35 1.46 4.77
CA LEU A 102 -1.89 0.52 5.80
C LEU A 102 -1.46 -0.81 5.16
N VAL A 103 -2.24 -1.31 4.20
CA VAL A 103 -1.91 -2.53 3.47
C VAL A 103 -0.57 -2.40 2.75
N GLY A 104 -0.35 -1.29 2.03
CA GLY A 104 0.90 -1.02 1.34
C GLY A 104 2.10 -0.98 2.29
N LEU A 105 1.97 -0.31 3.44
CA LEU A 105 3.01 -0.28 4.46
C LEU A 105 3.36 -1.68 4.97
N GLU A 106 2.37 -2.50 5.32
CA GLU A 106 2.61 -3.85 5.83
C GLU A 106 3.21 -4.78 4.76
N VAL A 107 2.79 -4.64 3.50
CA VAL A 107 3.41 -5.36 2.37
C VAL A 107 4.89 -4.97 2.26
N VAL A 108 5.21 -3.68 2.23
CA VAL A 108 6.60 -3.22 2.08
C VAL A 108 7.45 -3.57 3.30
N ARG A 109 6.89 -3.60 4.51
CA ARG A 109 7.60 -4.11 5.70
C ARG A 109 8.02 -5.56 5.52
N LEU A 110 7.09 -6.41 5.12
CA LEU A 110 7.37 -7.83 4.87
C LEU A 110 8.40 -8.03 3.75
N LEU A 111 8.33 -7.23 2.68
CA LEU A 111 9.34 -7.24 1.62
C LEU A 111 10.71 -6.76 2.14
N GLY A 112 10.71 -5.74 3.00
CA GLY A 112 11.88 -5.15 3.64
C GLY A 112 12.69 -6.12 4.51
N GLU A 113 12.06 -7.19 5.01
CA GLU A 113 12.77 -8.27 5.74
C GLU A 113 13.72 -9.07 4.83
N ARG A 114 13.47 -9.06 3.51
CA ARG A 114 14.20 -9.87 2.51
C ARG A 114 14.97 -9.01 1.51
N HIS A 115 14.55 -7.77 1.30
CA HIS A 115 15.09 -6.87 0.29
C HIS A 115 15.30 -5.47 0.88
N PRO A 116 16.49 -4.85 0.73
CA PRO A 116 16.67 -3.47 1.14
C PRO A 116 15.82 -2.53 0.27
N LEU A 117 15.37 -1.41 0.84
CA LEU A 117 14.41 -0.51 0.18
C LEU A 117 14.88 0.01 -1.19
N HIS A 118 16.18 0.25 -1.36
CA HIS A 118 16.72 0.70 -2.65
C HIS A 118 16.59 -0.37 -3.75
N GLU A 119 16.59 -1.66 -3.39
CA GLU A 119 16.34 -2.75 -4.33
C GLU A 119 14.86 -2.77 -4.72
N ILE A 120 13.96 -2.69 -3.73
CA ILE A 120 12.50 -2.64 -3.95
C ILE A 120 12.14 -1.47 -4.87
N ALA A 121 12.74 -0.30 -4.63
CA ALA A 121 12.54 0.91 -5.43
C ALA A 121 13.01 0.80 -6.89
N SER A 122 13.83 -0.20 -7.20
CA SER A 122 14.42 -0.42 -8.53
C SER A 122 13.71 -1.51 -9.35
N TRP A 123 12.71 -2.20 -8.78
CA TRP A 123 12.00 -3.25 -9.49
C TRP A 123 11.23 -2.70 -10.70
N ASP A 124 11.18 -3.53 -11.74
CA ASP A 124 10.23 -3.33 -12.84
C ASP A 124 8.80 -3.63 -12.37
N LEU A 125 7.84 -3.31 -13.26
CA LEU A 125 6.42 -3.49 -12.97
C LEU A 125 6.11 -4.94 -12.61
N ASP A 126 6.49 -5.89 -13.46
CA ASP A 126 6.14 -7.30 -13.33
C ASP A 126 6.63 -7.88 -12.00
N ARG A 127 7.90 -7.62 -11.64
CA ARG A 127 8.45 -8.05 -10.36
C ARG A 127 7.74 -7.37 -9.19
N GLY A 128 7.47 -6.07 -9.28
CA GLY A 128 6.75 -5.32 -8.25
C GLY A 128 5.36 -5.89 -7.99
N LEU A 129 4.60 -6.17 -9.04
CA LEU A 129 3.26 -6.78 -8.95
C LEU A 129 3.31 -8.18 -8.32
N ASP A 130 4.24 -9.02 -8.77
CA ASP A 130 4.40 -10.38 -8.23
C ASP A 130 4.74 -10.40 -6.74
N GLU A 131 5.65 -9.52 -6.29
CA GLU A 131 6.00 -9.41 -4.88
C GLU A 131 4.85 -8.84 -4.05
N VAL A 132 4.07 -7.90 -4.57
CA VAL A 132 2.86 -7.42 -3.89
C VAL A 132 1.83 -8.55 -3.72
N ARG A 133 1.59 -9.35 -4.76
CA ARG A 133 0.69 -10.52 -4.67
C ARG A 133 1.15 -11.51 -3.60
N ARG A 134 2.45 -11.85 -3.61
CA ARG A 134 3.07 -12.73 -2.61
C ARG A 134 2.94 -12.14 -1.20
N GLY A 135 3.21 -10.85 -1.03
CA GLY A 135 3.10 -10.16 0.25
C GLY A 135 1.67 -10.15 0.79
N LEU A 136 0.68 -9.84 -0.06
CA LEU A 136 -0.73 -9.90 0.32
C LEU A 136 -1.17 -11.31 0.73
N HIS A 137 -0.74 -12.34 -0.01
CA HIS A 137 -1.02 -13.72 0.36
C HIS A 137 -0.43 -14.08 1.74
N ALA A 138 0.81 -13.67 2.01
CA ALA A 138 1.46 -13.91 3.30
C ALA A 138 0.75 -13.17 4.44
N LEU A 139 0.37 -11.90 4.24
CA LEU A 139 -0.39 -11.13 5.23
C LEU A 139 -1.75 -11.78 5.54
N ARG A 140 -2.46 -12.27 4.51
CA ARG A 140 -3.74 -12.99 4.68
C ARG A 140 -3.58 -14.29 5.46
N ALA A 141 -2.49 -15.03 5.22
CA ALA A 141 -2.20 -16.25 5.95
C ALA A 141 -1.86 -16.02 7.44
N ALA A 142 -1.48 -14.79 7.81
CA ALA A 142 -1.08 -14.40 9.16
C ALA A 142 -2.16 -13.60 9.92
N ALA A 143 -3.28 -13.25 9.27
CA ALA A 143 -4.37 -12.44 9.82
C ALA A 143 -5.46 -13.28 10.50
#